data_AF-A0A4U2MGN4-F1
#
_entry.id   AF-A0A4U2MGN4-F1
#
_cell.length_a   1.000
_cell.length_b   1.000
_cell.length_c   1.000
_cell.angle_alpha   90.00
_cell.angle_beta   90.00
_cell.angle_gamma   90.00
#
_symmetry.space_group_name_H-M   'P 1'
#
loop_
_entity.id
_entity.type
_entity.pdbx_description
1 polymer ?
#
loop_
_entity_poly.entity_id
_entity_poly.type
_entity_poly.pdbx_seq_one_letter_code
_entity_poly.pdbx_strand_id
1 'polypeptide(L)'
;MTRTVSMSTAINEAMKISMRRDENVILIGEDVAGGAQVDHLQDDEAWGGVLGVTKGLVQEFGRNRILDTPISEAGYMGAAMAAAATGLRPIAEL
;
A
#
# COMPACT_ATOMS: atom_id res chain seq x y z
N MET A 1 15.08 22.22 7.43
CA MET A 1 14.46 22.29 8.77
C MET A 1 13.81 20.96 9.06
N THR A 2 13.84 20.49 10.31
CA THR A 2 13.10 19.30 10.74
C THR A 2 11.64 19.65 11.01
N ARG A 3 10.72 18.69 10.81
CA ARG A 3 9.27 18.82 11.02
C ARG A 3 8.80 17.82 12.07
N THR A 4 7.80 18.20 12.86
CA THR A 4 7.08 17.29 13.76
C THR A 4 5.83 16.80 13.06
N VAL A 5 5.69 15.49 12.91
CA VAL A 5 4.55 14.82 12.25
C VAL A 5 4.11 13.63 13.08
N SER A 6 2.88 13.14 12.87
CA SER A 6 2.44 11.88 13.47
C SER A 6 3.22 10.70 12.89
N MET A 7 3.22 9.58 13.62
CA MET A 7 3.81 8.33 13.13
C MET A 7 3.13 7.85 11.84
N SER A 8 1.80 7.94 11.74
CA SER A 8 1.06 7.58 10.53
C SER A 8 1.49 8.39 9.30
N THR A 9 1.62 9.71 9.46
CA THR A 9 2.11 10.59 8.40
C THR A 9 3.54 10.26 8.03
N ALA A 10 4.42 10.00 9.00
CA ALA A 10 5.81 9.64 8.73
C ALA A 10 5.92 8.32 7.93
N ILE A 11 5.12 7.31 8.27
CA ILE A 11 5.07 6.02 7.55
C ILE A 11 4.53 6.23 6.13
N ASN A 12 3.44 6.98 5.96
CA ASN A 12 2.89 7.33 4.64
C ASN A 12 3.92 8.06 3.77
N GLU A 13 4.60 9.07 4.32
CA GLU A 13 5.66 9.81 3.61
C GLU A 13 6.81 8.89 3.22
N ALA A 14 7.24 7.98 4.10
CA ALA A 14 8.29 7.01 3.81
C ALA A 14 7.91 6.04 2.67
N MET A 15 6.66 5.58 2.64
CA MET A 15 6.12 4.77 1.53
C MET A 15 6.14 5.56 0.23
N LYS A 16 5.59 6.79 0.21
CA LYS A 16 5.60 7.66 -0.98
C LYS A 16 7.00 7.91 -1.51
N ILE A 17 7.96 8.20 -0.64
CA ILE A 17 9.37 8.42 -1.03
C ILE A 17 9.94 7.15 -1.69
N SER A 18 9.71 5.99 -1.09
CA SER A 18 10.20 4.71 -1.61
C SER A 18 9.56 4.35 -2.94
N MET A 19 8.24 4.56 -3.07
CA MET A 19 7.48 4.24 -4.27
C MET A 19 7.74 5.17 -5.45
N ARG A 20 8.08 6.45 -5.20
CA ARG A 20 8.55 7.38 -6.24
C ARG A 20 9.95 7.03 -6.73
N ARG A 21 10.79 6.50 -5.86
CA ARG A 21 12.20 6.17 -6.17
C ARG A 21 12.32 4.89 -6.98
N ASP A 22 11.42 3.94 -6.77
CA ASP A 22 11.49 2.61 -7.38
C ASP A 22 10.09 2.11 -7.76
N GLU A 23 9.93 1.86 -9.06
CA GLU A 23 8.68 1.34 -9.64
C GLU A 23 8.37 -0.10 -9.20
N ASN A 24 9.39 -0.84 -8.74
CA ASN A 24 9.23 -2.23 -8.29
C ASN A 24 8.70 -2.33 -6.85
N VAL A 25 8.60 -1.22 -6.12
CA VAL A 25 7.99 -1.24 -4.77
C VAL A 25 6.48 -1.46 -4.92
N ILE A 26 5.90 -2.38 -4.15
CA ILE A 26 4.44 -2.53 -4.12
C ILE A 26 3.99 -2.54 -2.67
N LEU A 27 2.76 -2.14 -2.42
CA LEU A 27 2.08 -2.34 -1.14
C LEU A 27 1.08 -3.48 -1.30
N ILE A 28 1.14 -4.47 -0.42
CA ILE A 28 0.26 -5.63 -0.43
C ILE A 28 -0.23 -5.90 1.00
N GLY A 29 -1.53 -6.08 1.18
CA GLY A 29 -2.10 -6.33 2.51
C GLY A 29 -3.62 -6.26 2.51
N GLU A 30 -4.22 -6.33 3.69
CA GLU A 30 -5.68 -6.27 3.85
C GLU A 30 -6.15 -4.81 3.91
N ASP A 31 -7.17 -4.46 3.10
CA ASP A 31 -7.76 -3.12 3.02
C ASP A 31 -6.80 -1.94 2.74
N VAL A 32 -5.57 -2.21 2.31
CA VAL A 32 -4.52 -1.20 2.05
C VAL A 32 -4.92 -0.15 1.02
N ALA A 33 -5.82 -0.48 0.09
CA ALA A 33 -6.34 0.44 -0.90
C ALA A 33 -7.69 1.04 -0.49
N GLY A 34 -8.18 0.73 0.71
CA GLY A 34 -9.41 1.30 1.26
C GLY A 34 -10.64 1.00 0.41
N GLY A 35 -10.79 -0.24 -0.09
CA GLY A 35 -12.01 -0.63 -0.81
C GLY A 35 -12.09 -0.13 -2.26
N ALA A 36 -10.97 0.22 -2.91
CA ALA A 36 -10.96 0.74 -4.28
C ALA A 36 -11.61 -0.18 -5.36
N GLN A 37 -11.98 -1.42 -5.01
CA GLN A 37 -12.75 -2.34 -5.86
C GLN A 37 -14.27 -2.24 -5.71
N VAL A 38 -14.80 -1.40 -4.80
CA VAL A 38 -16.25 -1.19 -4.73
C VAL A 38 -16.72 -0.32 -5.89
N ASP A 39 -17.76 -0.76 -6.60
CA ASP A 39 -18.23 -0.19 -7.88
C ASP A 39 -18.42 1.34 -7.88
N HIS A 40 -18.79 1.91 -6.73
CA HIS A 40 -19.05 3.35 -6.61
C HIS A 40 -17.79 4.20 -6.37
N LEU A 41 -16.63 3.58 -6.10
CA LEU A 41 -15.36 4.29 -5.88
C LEU A 41 -14.46 4.34 -7.13
N GLN A 42 -14.75 3.58 -8.19
CA GLN A 42 -14.08 3.70 -9.52
C GLN A 42 -12.54 3.85 -9.44
N ASP A 43 -11.85 2.94 -8.76
CA ASP A 43 -10.39 2.96 -8.54
C ASP A 43 -9.86 4.08 -7.63
N ASP A 44 -10.74 4.84 -6.98
CA ASP A 44 -10.41 5.74 -5.87
C ASP A 44 -10.38 4.94 -4.54
N GLU A 45 -9.48 5.29 -3.63
CA GLU A 45 -9.47 4.70 -2.27
C GLU A 45 -10.52 5.40 -1.38
N ALA A 46 -11.18 4.66 -0.48
CA ALA A 46 -12.13 5.27 0.47
C ALA A 46 -11.42 6.00 1.61
N TRP A 47 -10.48 5.30 2.28
CA TRP A 47 -9.89 5.77 3.53
C TRP A 47 -8.35 5.73 3.57
N GLY A 48 -7.72 4.92 2.72
CA GLY A 48 -6.29 4.67 2.75
C GLY A 48 -5.87 3.76 3.90
N GLY A 49 -6.37 2.51 3.89
CA GLY A 49 -6.16 1.54 4.96
C GLY A 49 -7.11 1.77 6.13
N VAL A 50 -7.33 0.74 6.94
CA VAL A 50 -8.24 0.79 8.10
C VAL A 50 -7.83 1.85 9.14
N LEU A 51 -6.54 2.20 9.20
CA LEU A 51 -5.99 3.25 10.08
C LEU A 51 -5.68 4.57 9.35
N GLY A 52 -5.97 4.68 8.05
CA GLY A 52 -5.67 5.88 7.26
C GLY A 52 -4.18 6.10 6.92
N VAL A 53 -3.33 5.11 7.16
CA VAL A 53 -1.86 5.20 6.98
C VAL A 53 -1.48 5.16 5.50
N THR A 54 -2.26 4.51 4.64
CA THR A 54 -1.96 4.34 3.22
C THR A 54 -2.72 5.36 2.34
N LYS A 55 -3.23 6.43 2.97
CA LYS A 55 -4.00 7.46 2.28
C LYS A 55 -3.22 8.20 1.19
N GLY A 56 -3.88 8.40 0.06
CA GLY A 56 -3.39 9.02 -1.16
C GLY A 56 -2.54 8.08 -2.02
N LEU A 57 -2.32 6.82 -1.63
CA LEU A 57 -1.39 5.94 -2.35
C LEU A 57 -2.01 5.39 -3.62
N VAL A 58 -3.30 5.06 -3.62
CA VAL A 58 -3.97 4.56 -4.82
C VAL A 58 -4.04 5.64 -5.89
N GLN A 59 -4.40 6.87 -5.53
CA GLN A 59 -4.48 7.99 -6.48
C GLN A 59 -3.10 8.34 -7.06
N GLU A 60 -2.04 8.17 -6.29
CA GLU A 60 -0.68 8.51 -6.73
C GLU A 60 -0.01 7.40 -7.54
N PHE A 61 -0.14 6.14 -7.13
CA PHE A 61 0.63 5.02 -7.69
C PHE A 61 -0.21 3.99 -8.45
N GLY A 62 -1.54 4.08 -8.36
CA GLY A 62 -2.48 3.21 -9.04
C GLY A 62 -2.62 1.81 -8.43
N ARG A 63 -3.71 1.14 -8.83
CA ARG A 63 -4.10 -0.20 -8.34
C ARG A 63 -3.14 -1.32 -8.68
N ASN A 64 -2.25 -1.12 -9.66
CA ASN A 64 -1.23 -2.10 -9.98
C ASN A 64 -0.10 -2.15 -8.93
N ARG A 65 -0.04 -1.16 -8.03
CA ARG A 65 1.01 -1.07 -7.00
C ARG A 65 0.50 -1.05 -5.57
N ILE A 66 -0.79 -0.80 -5.36
CA ILE A 66 -1.46 -0.87 -4.07
C ILE A 66 -2.49 -1.99 -4.16
N LEU A 67 -2.21 -3.13 -3.50
CA LEU A 67 -2.90 -4.40 -3.73
C LEU A 67 -3.64 -4.85 -2.46
N ASP A 68 -4.97 -4.84 -2.53
CA ASP A 68 -5.76 -5.50 -1.48
C ASP A 68 -5.68 -7.02 -1.62
N THR A 69 -5.78 -7.70 -0.50
CA THR A 69 -5.71 -9.15 -0.40
C THR A 69 -6.91 -9.70 0.36
N PRO A 70 -7.29 -10.97 0.12
CA PRO A 70 -8.22 -11.67 1.01
C PRO A 70 -7.65 -11.76 2.43
N ILE A 71 -8.53 -11.94 3.42
CA ILE A 71 -8.16 -12.17 4.83
C ILE A 71 -7.50 -13.55 4.96
N SER A 72 -6.21 -13.60 4.65
CA SER A 72 -5.40 -14.81 4.55
C SER A 72 -3.92 -14.45 4.65
N GLU A 73 -3.50 -14.17 5.87
CA GLU A 73 -2.19 -13.65 6.25
C GLU A 73 -1.07 -14.50 5.70
N ALA A 74 -1.12 -15.82 5.95
CA ALA A 74 -0.11 -16.74 5.43
C ALA A 74 -0.07 -16.76 3.88
N GLY A 75 -1.22 -16.56 3.24
CA GLY A 75 -1.36 -16.56 1.79
C GLY A 75 -0.65 -15.37 1.16
N TYR A 76 -1.04 -14.14 1.53
CA TYR A 76 -0.45 -12.95 0.91
C TYR A 76 0.98 -12.69 1.40
N MET A 77 1.36 -13.12 2.60
CA MET A 77 2.76 -13.10 3.04
C MET A 77 3.64 -14.01 2.16
N GLY A 78 3.14 -15.19 1.79
CA GLY A 78 3.80 -16.07 0.82
C GLY A 78 3.92 -15.42 -0.57
N ALA A 79 2.86 -14.75 -1.02
CA ALA A 79 2.87 -14.01 -2.28
C ALA A 79 3.88 -12.85 -2.26
N ALA A 80 3.94 -12.08 -1.16
CA ALA A 80 4.92 -11.02 -0.97
C ALA A 80 6.36 -11.57 -0.98
N MET A 81 6.61 -12.70 -0.32
CA MET A 81 7.93 -13.35 -0.36
C MET A 81 8.32 -13.74 -1.79
N ALA A 82 7.40 -14.35 -2.55
CA ALA A 82 7.66 -14.72 -3.94
C ALA A 82 7.88 -13.50 -4.84
N ALA A 83 7.08 -12.44 -4.67
CA ALA A 83 7.26 -11.17 -5.37
C ALA A 83 8.64 -10.55 -5.09
N ALA A 84 9.09 -10.58 -3.83
CA ALA A 84 10.43 -10.14 -3.46
C ALA A 84 11.53 -10.97 -4.15
N ALA A 85 11.35 -12.30 -4.19
CA ALA A 85 12.30 -13.21 -4.83
C ALA A 85 12.38 -13.03 -6.36
N THR A 86 11.31 -12.55 -7.00
CA THR A 86 11.24 -12.33 -8.46
C THR A 86 11.54 -10.89 -8.89
N GLY A 87 11.97 -10.02 -7.97
CA GLY A 87 12.50 -8.69 -8.28
C GLY A 87 11.61 -7.51 -7.87
N LEU A 88 10.39 -7.76 -7.37
CA LEU A 88 9.59 -6.71 -6.74
C LEU A 88 10.13 -6.39 -5.33
N ARG A 89 9.65 -5.30 -4.75
CA ARG A 89 10.04 -4.83 -3.41
C ARG A 89 8.79 -4.60 -2.55
N PRO A 90 8.12 -5.67 -2.11
CA PRO A 90 6.85 -5.54 -1.42
C PRO A 90 7.02 -4.97 -0.01
N ILE A 91 6.13 -4.04 0.32
CA ILE A 91 5.77 -3.63 1.67
C ILE A 91 4.52 -4.43 2.01
N ALA A 92 4.63 -5.38 2.93
CA ALA A 92 3.51 -6.19 3.38
C ALA A 92 2.88 -5.56 4.62
N GLU A 93 1.59 -5.21 4.56
CA GLU A 93 0.79 -4.78 5.71
C GLU A 93 0.01 -5.98 6.26
N LEU A 94 0.02 -6.11 7.59
CA LEU A 94 -0.76 -7.06 8.39
C LEU A 94 -1.57 -6.29 9.43
#